data_AF-A0A668UN62-F1
#
_entry.id   AF-A0A668UN62-F1
#
_cell.length_a   1.000
_cell.length_b   1.000
_cell.length_c   1.000
_cell.angle_alpha   90.00
_cell.angle_beta   90.00
_cell.angle_gamma   90.00
#
_symmetry.space_group_name_H-M   'P 1'
#
loop_
_entity.id
_entity.type
_entity.pdbx_description
1 polymer ?
#
loop_
_entity_poly.entity_id
_entity_poly.type
_entity_poly.pdbx_seq_one_letter_code
_entity_poly.pdbx_strand_id
1 'polypeptide(L)'
;KKRFLFLRTMNTLLLALAFSGQSGPPMYHIVKPQMTWDEARNYCRSSFTDLASVRNISEHNEILSLLSANTWFGLYRHPWSHWSDLTPTNFTNWNYGQPDNSGSTISSCALVSPASGTWFEANCGETHYFICQDFRSRRKRLNLKFQSEADLTDPSIQQQLLEQVQRL
;
A
#
# COMPACT_ATOMS: atom_id res chain seq x y z
N LYS A 1 5.30 41.95 -27.22
CA LYS A 1 5.02 40.54 -27.57
C LYS A 1 6.04 39.51 -27.04
N LYS A 2 7.15 39.90 -26.38
CA LYS A 2 8.12 38.95 -25.77
C LYS A 2 8.00 38.76 -24.24
N ARG A 3 7.16 39.54 -23.55
CA ARG A 3 6.85 39.37 -22.11
C ARG A 3 5.68 38.40 -21.82
N PHE A 4 4.92 38.00 -22.84
CA PHE A 4 3.77 37.09 -22.69
C PHE A 4 4.12 35.62 -22.97
N LEU A 5 5.35 35.32 -23.41
CA LEU A 5 5.82 33.95 -23.62
C LEU A 5 6.50 33.33 -22.39
N PHE A 6 6.90 34.14 -21.40
CA PHE A 6 7.56 33.64 -20.17
C PHE A 6 6.57 33.14 -19.09
N LEU A 7 5.29 33.51 -19.19
CA LEU A 7 4.24 33.11 -18.24
C LEU A 7 3.44 31.87 -18.70
N ARG A 8 3.75 31.30 -19.87
CA ARG A 8 3.11 30.05 -20.36
C ARG A 8 3.99 28.81 -20.23
N THR A 9 5.28 28.96 -19.99
CA THR A 9 6.21 27.83 -19.76
C THR A 9 6.43 27.53 -18.27
N MET A 10 6.05 28.43 -17.35
CA MET A 10 6.14 28.18 -15.90
C MET A 10 4.90 27.53 -15.28
N ASN A 11 3.84 27.26 -16.06
CA ASN A 11 2.64 26.57 -15.55
C ASN A 11 2.48 25.14 -16.09
N THR A 12 3.40 24.68 -16.95
CA THR A 12 3.46 23.28 -17.42
C THR A 12 4.58 22.47 -16.77
N LEU A 13 5.48 23.10 -16.00
CA LEU A 13 6.51 22.38 -15.23
C LEU A 13 6.18 22.16 -13.74
N LEU A 14 5.16 22.84 -13.20
CA LEU A 14 4.73 22.66 -11.80
C LEU A 14 3.69 21.55 -11.59
N LEU A 15 3.12 20.99 -12.65
CA LEU A 15 2.21 19.82 -12.57
C LEU A 15 2.93 18.48 -12.82
N ALA A 16 4.21 18.50 -13.20
CA ALA A 16 5.02 17.29 -13.38
C ALA A 16 5.89 16.93 -12.15
N LEU A 17 5.67 17.62 -11.03
CA LEU A 17 6.03 17.12 -9.70
C LEU A 17 4.75 16.66 -8.99
N ALA A 18 3.94 15.84 -9.67
CA ALA A 18 3.26 14.80 -8.91
C ALA A 18 4.41 14.01 -8.26
N PHE A 19 4.60 14.21 -6.96
CA PHE A 19 5.45 13.35 -6.16
C PHE A 19 4.93 11.93 -6.40
N SER A 20 5.54 11.21 -7.33
CA SER A 20 5.72 9.77 -7.20
C SER A 20 6.68 9.58 -6.04
N GLY A 21 6.23 9.98 -4.85
CA GLY A 21 6.72 9.40 -3.62
C GLY A 21 6.41 7.93 -3.79
N GLN A 22 7.40 7.15 -4.20
CA GLN A 22 7.32 5.70 -4.11
C GLN A 22 7.16 5.42 -2.62
N SER A 23 5.91 5.37 -2.17
CA SER A 23 5.56 4.62 -0.99
C SER A 23 6.16 3.24 -1.18
N GLY A 24 6.97 2.79 -0.23
CA GLY A 24 7.45 1.41 -0.22
C GLY A 24 6.27 0.42 -0.28
N PRO A 25 6.55 -0.89 -0.38
CA PRO A 25 5.49 -1.89 -0.33
C PRO A 25 4.60 -1.65 0.90
N PRO A 26 3.26 -1.79 0.77
CA PRO A 26 2.34 -1.63 1.89
C PRO A 26 2.69 -2.59 3.00
N MET A 27 2.50 -2.16 4.24
CA MET A 27 2.50 -3.05 5.40
C MET A 27 1.07 -3.48 5.70
N TYR A 28 0.85 -4.78 5.94
CA TYR A 28 -0.46 -5.32 6.29
C TYR A 28 -0.59 -5.58 7.79
N HIS A 29 -1.75 -5.22 8.34
CA HIS A 29 -2.06 -5.34 9.76
C HIS A 29 -3.40 -6.07 9.96
N ILE A 30 -3.35 -7.26 10.57
CA ILE A 30 -4.56 -8.01 10.94
C ILE A 30 -5.16 -7.44 12.21
N VAL A 31 -6.45 -7.12 12.16
CA VAL A 31 -7.23 -6.62 13.27
C VAL A 31 -8.31 -7.64 13.61
N LYS A 32 -8.26 -8.15 14.85
CA LYS A 32 -9.08 -9.28 15.33
C LYS A 32 -10.47 -8.91 15.90
N PRO A 33 -10.78 -7.67 16.33
CA PRO A 33 -12.17 -7.31 16.57
C PRO A 33 -13.02 -7.57 15.31
N GLN A 34 -14.17 -8.24 15.47
CA GLN A 34 -15.08 -8.48 14.36
C GLN A 34 -15.94 -7.24 14.12
N MET A 35 -15.96 -6.77 12.88
CA MET A 35 -16.66 -5.55 12.48
C MET A 35 -17.32 -5.75 11.11
N THR A 36 -18.39 -5.01 10.85
CA THR A 36 -18.93 -4.90 9.49
C THR A 36 -17.88 -4.29 8.56
N TRP A 37 -18.05 -4.48 7.25
CA TRP A 37 -17.05 -3.99 6.29
C TRP A 37 -16.85 -2.46 6.38
N ASP A 38 -17.95 -1.71 6.53
CA ASP A 38 -17.90 -0.25 6.65
C ASP A 38 -17.24 0.21 7.96
N GLU A 39 -17.52 -0.45 9.09
CA GLU A 39 -16.87 -0.17 10.36
C GLU A 39 -15.36 -0.48 10.30
N ALA A 40 -14.99 -1.62 9.71
CA ALA A 40 -13.60 -2.02 9.51
C ALA A 40 -12.84 -1.01 8.64
N ARG A 41 -13.46 -0.52 7.56
CA ARG A 41 -12.90 0.55 6.72
C ARG A 41 -12.68 1.84 7.50
N ASN A 42 -13.66 2.28 8.27
CA ASN A 42 -13.56 3.49 9.08
C ASN A 42 -12.43 3.35 10.11
N TYR A 43 -12.31 2.19 10.76
CA TYR A 43 -11.21 1.91 11.67
C TYR A 43 -9.84 1.96 10.98
N CYS A 44 -9.71 1.35 9.81
CA CYS A 44 -8.44 1.36 9.09
C CYS A 44 -8.05 2.78 8.67
N ARG A 45 -9.01 3.62 8.27
CA ARG A 45 -8.75 5.02 7.91
C ARG A 45 -8.45 5.92 9.09
N SER A 46 -8.90 5.58 10.29
CA SER A 46 -8.56 6.35 11.50
C SER A 46 -7.17 6.01 12.03
N SER A 47 -6.68 4.79 11.80
CA SER A 47 -5.47 4.24 12.47
C SER A 47 -4.30 3.93 11.50
N PHE A 48 -4.62 3.70 10.23
CA PHE A 48 -3.72 3.30 9.14
C PHE A 48 -4.04 4.11 7.87
N THR A 49 -3.78 3.57 6.68
CA THR A 49 -4.21 4.21 5.42
C THR A 49 -5.66 3.83 5.10
N ASP A 50 -5.95 2.55 4.88
CA ASP A 50 -7.27 2.04 4.50
C ASP A 50 -7.32 0.50 4.72
N LEU A 51 -8.44 -0.14 4.39
CA LEU A 51 -8.46 -1.60 4.20
C LEU A 51 -7.47 -2.01 3.10
N ALA A 52 -6.93 -3.22 3.22
CA ALA A 52 -5.91 -3.72 2.31
C ALA A 52 -6.42 -3.89 0.87
N SER A 53 -5.68 -3.34 -0.09
CA SER A 53 -5.83 -3.66 -1.51
C SER A 53 -4.95 -4.86 -1.88
N VAL A 54 -5.34 -5.64 -2.89
CA VAL A 54 -4.53 -6.78 -3.37
C VAL A 54 -4.27 -6.62 -4.86
N ARG A 55 -3.09 -6.14 -5.21
CA ARG A 55 -2.79 -5.69 -6.59
C ARG A 55 -2.05 -6.75 -7.40
N ASN A 56 -1.50 -7.76 -6.75
CA ASN A 56 -0.76 -8.85 -7.37
C ASN A 56 -0.69 -10.08 -6.46
N ILE A 57 -0.17 -11.18 -6.99
CA ILE A 57 -0.06 -12.46 -6.27
C ILE A 57 0.88 -12.40 -5.06
N SER A 58 1.91 -11.55 -5.09
CA SER A 58 2.84 -11.42 -3.96
C SER A 58 2.12 -10.81 -2.76
N GLU A 59 1.35 -9.74 -2.98
CA GLU A 59 0.54 -9.10 -1.94
C GLU A 59 -0.53 -10.06 -1.39
N HIS A 60 -1.19 -10.81 -2.28
CA HIS A 60 -2.15 -11.84 -1.87
C HIS A 60 -1.53 -12.88 -0.94
N ASN A 61 -0.36 -13.41 -1.30
CA ASN A 61 0.32 -14.43 -0.52
C ASN A 61 0.81 -13.89 0.83
N GLU A 62 1.30 -12.66 0.87
CA GLU A 62 1.68 -11.99 2.11
C GLU A 62 0.48 -11.87 3.05
N ILE A 63 -0.64 -11.35 2.55
CA ILE A 63 -1.90 -11.27 3.31
C ILE A 63 -2.32 -12.65 3.80
N LEU A 64 -2.39 -13.64 2.91
CA LEU A 64 -2.84 -14.99 3.22
C LEU A 64 -2.04 -15.62 4.37
N SER A 65 -0.72 -15.38 4.38
CA SER A 65 0.17 -15.90 5.43
C SER A 65 -0.12 -15.37 6.84
N LEU A 66 -0.86 -14.26 6.96
CA LEU A 66 -1.22 -13.62 8.23
C LEU A 66 -2.58 -14.08 8.77
N LEU A 67 -3.38 -14.78 7.95
CA LEU A 67 -4.78 -15.06 8.26
C LEU A 67 -4.95 -16.33 9.10
N SER A 68 -5.91 -16.27 10.02
CA SER A 68 -6.38 -17.42 10.83
C SER A 68 -7.88 -17.68 10.72
N ALA A 69 -8.61 -16.77 10.07
CA ALA A 69 -10.04 -16.86 9.82
C ALA A 69 -10.38 -16.09 8.53
N ASN A 70 -11.61 -16.25 8.03
CA ASN A 70 -12.10 -15.42 6.93
C ASN A 70 -12.03 -13.94 7.33
N THR A 71 -11.46 -13.12 6.46
CA THR A 71 -11.04 -11.77 6.84
C THR A 71 -11.39 -10.77 5.73
N TRP A 72 -11.98 -9.63 6.13
CA TRP A 72 -12.30 -8.51 5.23
C TRP A 72 -11.03 -7.87 4.67
N PHE A 73 -11.13 -7.47 3.40
CA PHE A 73 -10.16 -6.62 2.72
C PHE A 73 -10.88 -5.54 1.91
N GLY A 74 -10.14 -4.63 1.28
CA GLY A 74 -10.68 -3.40 0.69
C GLY A 74 -11.51 -3.57 -0.58
N LEU A 75 -11.87 -4.81 -0.96
CA LEU A 75 -12.70 -5.04 -2.13
C LEU A 75 -14.18 -4.83 -1.79
N TYR A 76 -14.76 -3.82 -2.43
CA TYR A 76 -16.19 -3.51 -2.38
C TYR A 76 -16.77 -3.58 -3.78
N ARG A 77 -17.92 -4.24 -3.93
CA ARG A 77 -18.51 -4.50 -5.22
C ARG A 77 -19.83 -3.76 -5.41
N HIS A 78 -19.78 -2.70 -6.21
CA HIS A 78 -20.90 -2.28 -7.04
C HIS A 78 -20.74 -2.90 -8.46
N PRO A 79 -21.70 -2.83 -9.39
CA PRO A 79 -21.66 -3.48 -10.72
C PRO A 79 -20.36 -3.28 -11.54
N TRP A 80 -19.53 -2.30 -11.16
CA TRP A 80 -18.17 -2.08 -11.64
C TRP A 80 -17.24 -2.04 -10.40
N SER A 81 -16.56 -3.14 -10.12
CA SER A 81 -15.75 -3.36 -8.91
C SER A 81 -14.61 -2.35 -8.77
N HIS A 82 -14.44 -1.77 -7.58
CA HIS A 82 -13.32 -0.87 -7.24
C HIS A 82 -12.76 -1.21 -5.86
N TRP A 83 -11.45 -1.05 -5.69
CA TRP A 83 -10.84 -1.07 -4.35
C TRP A 83 -11.31 0.15 -3.54
N SER A 84 -11.42 0.03 -2.22
CA SER A 84 -11.84 1.11 -1.32
C SER A 84 -10.88 2.31 -1.34
N ASP A 85 -9.62 2.05 -1.71
CA ASP A 85 -8.54 3.03 -1.89
C ASP A 85 -8.47 3.59 -3.32
N LEU A 86 -9.43 3.24 -4.19
CA LEU A 86 -9.54 3.66 -5.59
C LEU A 86 -8.42 3.17 -6.51
N THR A 87 -7.62 2.18 -6.09
CA THR A 87 -6.63 1.59 -6.98
C THR A 87 -7.30 0.84 -8.15
N PRO A 88 -6.65 0.69 -9.32
CA PRO A 88 -7.17 -0.11 -10.42
C PRO A 88 -7.22 -1.61 -10.08
N THR A 89 -8.32 -2.28 -10.43
CA THR A 89 -8.51 -3.73 -10.25
C THR A 89 -8.00 -4.52 -11.48
N ASN A 90 -6.70 -4.81 -11.53
CA ASN A 90 -6.12 -5.66 -12.58
C ASN A 90 -5.87 -7.12 -12.14
N PHE A 91 -6.00 -7.40 -10.84
CA PHE A 91 -5.76 -8.71 -10.24
C PHE A 91 -6.99 -9.16 -9.45
N THR A 92 -7.37 -10.42 -9.62
CA THR A 92 -8.42 -11.07 -8.83
C THR A 92 -8.04 -12.50 -8.48
N ASN A 93 -8.41 -12.98 -7.29
CA ASN A 93 -8.20 -14.37 -6.87
C ASN A 93 -9.48 -15.01 -6.32
N TRP A 94 -10.57 -14.90 -7.06
CA TRP A 94 -11.87 -15.47 -6.71
C TRP A 94 -11.83 -16.99 -6.64
N ASN A 95 -12.61 -17.55 -5.71
CA ASN A 95 -12.85 -18.98 -5.65
C ASN A 95 -13.63 -19.47 -6.88
N TYR A 96 -13.58 -20.78 -7.17
CA TYR A 96 -14.36 -21.33 -8.27
C TYR A 96 -15.87 -21.05 -8.07
N GLY A 97 -16.53 -20.57 -9.12
CA GLY A 97 -17.94 -20.15 -9.06
C GLY A 97 -18.17 -18.78 -8.42
N GLN A 98 -17.10 -18.06 -8.06
CA GLN A 98 -17.16 -16.70 -7.55
C GLN A 98 -16.58 -15.68 -8.56
N PRO A 99 -17.05 -14.44 -8.55
CA PRO A 99 -18.17 -13.99 -7.73
C PRO A 99 -19.50 -14.53 -8.27
N ASP A 100 -20.37 -14.98 -7.38
CA ASP A 100 -21.64 -15.59 -7.77
C ASP A 100 -22.67 -14.48 -8.00
N ASN A 101 -22.72 -14.00 -9.24
CA ASN A 101 -23.68 -12.97 -9.68
C ASN A 101 -25.15 -13.44 -9.65
N SER A 102 -25.46 -14.56 -8.99
CA SER A 102 -26.76 -15.24 -9.04
C SER A 102 -27.90 -14.51 -8.35
N GLY A 103 -27.70 -13.35 -7.70
CA GLY A 103 -28.84 -12.68 -7.07
C GLY A 103 -28.74 -11.26 -6.49
N SER A 104 -27.64 -10.50 -6.59
CA SER A 104 -27.57 -9.21 -5.88
C SER A 104 -27.60 -7.98 -6.79
N THR A 105 -28.76 -7.32 -6.83
CA THR A 105 -28.89 -5.86 -6.99
C THR A 105 -28.38 -5.08 -5.76
N ILE A 106 -27.61 -5.73 -4.88
CA ILE A 106 -27.13 -5.23 -3.58
C ILE A 106 -25.61 -5.27 -3.62
N SER A 107 -24.96 -4.21 -3.12
CA SER A 107 -23.50 -4.16 -2.98
C SER A 107 -22.98 -5.35 -2.17
N SER A 108 -22.04 -6.13 -2.73
CA SER A 108 -21.37 -7.23 -2.05
C SER A 108 -19.97 -6.82 -1.59
N CYS A 109 -19.53 -7.38 -0.46
CA CYS A 109 -18.17 -7.26 0.04
C CYS A 109 -17.44 -8.59 -0.17
N ALA A 110 -16.13 -8.63 -0.01
CA ALA A 110 -15.36 -9.85 -0.23
C ALA A 110 -14.46 -10.20 0.96
N LEU A 111 -14.35 -11.50 1.23
CA LEU A 111 -13.48 -12.08 2.24
C LEU A 111 -12.33 -12.83 1.58
N VAL A 112 -11.16 -12.82 2.22
CA VAL A 112 -10.08 -13.77 1.94
C VAL A 112 -10.25 -14.98 2.84
N SER A 113 -10.29 -16.18 2.26
CA SER A 113 -10.37 -17.44 3.00
C SER A 113 -8.98 -18.04 3.20
N PRO A 114 -8.50 -18.25 4.45
CA PRO A 114 -7.27 -19.00 4.68
C PRO A 114 -7.41 -20.48 4.31
N ALA A 115 -8.63 -21.03 4.32
CA ALA A 115 -8.87 -22.44 4.04
C ALA A 115 -8.75 -22.77 2.55
N SER A 116 -9.27 -21.91 1.67
CA SER A 116 -9.18 -22.10 0.21
C SER A 116 -8.03 -21.32 -0.42
N GLY A 117 -7.47 -20.33 0.28
CA GLY A 117 -6.47 -19.41 -0.28
C GLY A 117 -7.02 -18.42 -1.30
N THR A 118 -8.36 -18.35 -1.45
CA THR A 118 -9.06 -17.57 -2.48
C THR A 118 -10.09 -16.63 -1.86
N TRP A 119 -10.73 -15.80 -2.69
CA TRP A 119 -11.72 -14.81 -2.27
C TRP A 119 -13.14 -15.31 -2.52
N PHE A 120 -14.07 -14.89 -1.69
CA PHE A 120 -15.49 -15.16 -1.90
C PHE A 120 -16.33 -13.96 -1.46
N GLU A 121 -17.50 -13.80 -2.06
CA GLU A 121 -18.42 -12.73 -1.69
C GLU A 121 -19.11 -13.03 -0.36
N ALA A 122 -19.36 -11.97 0.40
CA ALA A 122 -20.10 -12.01 1.66
C ALA A 122 -20.94 -10.74 1.83
N ASN A 123 -21.97 -10.83 2.67
CA ASN A 123 -22.81 -9.67 2.96
C ASN A 123 -22.00 -8.65 3.78
N CYS A 124 -21.95 -7.39 3.33
CA CYS A 124 -21.19 -6.33 3.97
C CYS A 124 -21.60 -6.07 5.44
N GLY A 125 -22.83 -6.45 5.83
CA GLY A 125 -23.34 -6.37 7.19
C GLY A 125 -22.90 -7.51 8.11
N GLU A 126 -22.19 -8.53 7.61
CA GLU A 126 -21.57 -9.55 8.45
C GLU A 126 -20.33 -9.00 9.15
N THR A 127 -20.06 -9.49 10.36
CA THR A 127 -18.89 -9.08 11.13
C THR A 127 -17.75 -10.08 10.97
N HIS A 128 -16.56 -9.62 10.57
CA HIS A 128 -15.37 -10.47 10.44
C HIS A 128 -14.13 -9.72 10.93
N TYR A 129 -13.01 -10.46 11.09
CA TYR A 129 -11.69 -9.84 11.20
C TYR A 129 -11.39 -9.04 9.93
N PHE A 130 -10.42 -8.13 9.98
CA PHE A 130 -10.11 -7.30 8.81
C PHE A 130 -8.62 -6.94 8.70
N ILE A 131 -8.21 -6.56 7.50
CA ILE A 131 -6.82 -6.23 7.17
C ILE A 131 -6.72 -4.75 6.82
N CYS A 132 -5.92 -4.01 7.57
CA CYS A 132 -5.54 -2.65 7.20
C CYS A 132 -4.21 -2.64 6.44
N GLN A 133 -4.07 -1.75 5.47
CA GLN A 133 -2.80 -1.43 4.82
C GLN A 133 -2.26 -0.08 5.31
N ASP A 134 -0.94 0.02 5.38
CA ASP A 134 -0.22 1.23 5.75
C ASP A 134 0.94 1.49 4.77
N PHE A 135 1.01 2.71 4.23
CA PHE A 135 2.06 3.16 3.32
C PHE A 135 3.10 4.06 4.00
N ARG A 136 2.94 4.33 5.31
CA ARG A 136 3.89 5.15 6.07
C ARG A 136 5.29 4.53 5.93
N SER A 137 6.20 5.30 5.34
CA SER A 137 7.58 4.89 5.17
C SER A 137 8.15 4.55 6.54
N ARG A 138 8.49 3.26 6.75
CA ARG A 138 9.34 2.89 7.88
C ARG A 138 10.61 3.69 7.67
N ARG A 139 10.87 4.71 8.50
CA ARG A 139 12.22 5.24 8.68
C ARG A 139 13.05 4.07 9.22
N LYS A 140 13.54 3.21 8.32
CA LYS A 140 14.51 2.19 8.67
C LYS A 140 15.78 2.96 9.01
N ARG A 141 16.10 3.06 10.30
CA ARG A 141 17.45 3.48 10.73
C ARG A 141 18.40 2.37 10.30
N LEU A 142 18.93 2.49 9.09
CA LEU A 142 20.03 1.68 8.62
C LEU A 142 21.29 2.17 9.36
N ASN A 143 21.67 1.46 10.41
CA ASN A 143 22.97 1.67 11.05
C ASN A 143 24.04 1.04 10.15
N LEU A 144 24.48 1.78 9.14
CA LEU A 144 25.60 1.39 8.29
C LEU A 144 26.89 1.58 9.09
N LYS A 145 27.56 0.48 9.44
CA LYS A 145 28.95 0.52 9.91
C LYS A 145 29.84 0.38 8.69
N PHE A 146 30.46 1.47 8.26
CA PHE A 146 31.53 1.42 7.27
C PHE A 146 32.81 1.00 7.99
N GLN A 147 33.34 -0.17 7.64
CA GLN A 147 34.72 -0.53 7.96
C GLN A 147 35.58 -0.03 6.80
N SER A 148 36.32 1.07 7.00
CA SER A 148 37.44 1.38 6.11
C SER A 148 38.70 0.75 6.69
N GLU A 149 39.50 0.13 5.83
CA GLU A 149 40.89 -0.24 6.14
C GLU A 149 41.81 1.00 6.21
N ALA A 150 41.29 2.17 5.84
CA ALA A 150 42.01 3.42 5.92
C ALA A 150 42.28 3.80 7.39
N ASP A 151 43.55 4.00 7.69
CA ASP A 151 44.00 4.59 8.95
C ASP A 151 43.68 6.09 8.95
N LEU A 152 42.68 6.50 9.73
CA LEU A 152 42.29 7.90 9.87
C LEU A 152 43.32 8.76 10.62
N THR A 153 44.38 8.14 11.14
CA THR A 153 45.54 8.84 11.72
C THR A 153 46.64 9.08 10.69
N ASP A 154 46.52 8.52 9.48
CA ASP A 154 47.42 8.83 8.36
C ASP A 154 47.18 10.28 7.86
N PRO A 155 48.19 11.16 7.91
CA PRO A 155 48.05 12.55 7.46
C PRO A 155 47.62 12.70 6.00
N SER A 156 47.98 11.75 5.13
CA SER A 156 47.58 11.76 3.72
C SER A 156 46.08 11.50 3.54
N ILE A 157 45.52 10.62 4.36
CA ILE A 157 44.08 10.32 4.39
C ILE A 157 43.32 11.50 4.99
N GLN A 158 43.83 12.14 6.05
CA GLN A 158 43.22 13.34 6.62
C GLN A 158 43.18 14.50 5.63
N GLN A 159 44.25 14.72 4.86
CA GLN A 159 44.29 15.76 3.84
C GLN A 159 43.30 15.50 2.71
N GLN A 160 43.21 14.24 2.24
CA GLN A 160 42.22 13.85 1.22
C GLN A 160 40.78 14.03 1.70
N LEU A 161 40.49 13.70 2.96
CA LEU A 161 39.17 13.90 3.57
C LEU A 161 38.81 15.39 3.69
N LEU A 162 39.76 16.23 4.12
CA LEU A 162 39.55 17.68 4.21
C LEU A 162 39.26 18.31 2.85
N GLU A 163 39.97 17.89 1.81
CA GLU A 163 39.71 18.35 0.44
C GLU A 163 38.34 17.91 -0.08
N GLN A 164 37.88 16.71 0.26
CA GLN A 164 36.55 16.23 -0.13
C GLN A 164 35.44 16.98 0.60
N VAL A 165 35.60 17.28 1.90
CA VAL A 165 34.62 18.03 2.69
C VAL A 165 34.51 19.48 2.23
N GLN A 166 35.61 20.10 1.79
CA GLN A 166 35.60 21.47 1.26
C GLN A 166 34.97 21.60 -0.13
N ARG A 167 34.75 20.47 -0.83
CA ARG A 167 34.10 20.43 -2.15
C ARG A 167 32.59 20.16 -2.09
N LEU A 168 32.04 19.95 -0.89
CA LEU A 168 30.60 19.89 -0.62
C LEU A 168 30.07 21.29 -0.29
#